data_AF-A0A6L7TDI6-F1
#
_entry.id   AF-A0A6L7TDI6-F1
#
_cell.length_a   1.000
_cell.length_b   1.000
_cell.length_c   1.000
_cell.angle_alpha   90.00
_cell.angle_beta   90.00
_cell.angle_gamma   90.00
#
_symmetry.space_group_name_H-M   'P 1'
#
loop_
_entity.id
_entity.type
_entity.pdbx_description
1 polymer ?
#
loop_
_entity_poly.entity_id
_entity_poly.type
_entity_poly.pdbx_seq_one_letter_code
_entity_poly.pdbx_strand_id
1 'polypeptide(L)'
;MNHNSTAILRISASFCMLALIYSALLSGCTNVYVLPDARIIQHFKTFVVMDTSKTDFGANESRVIALCREFYRHYEDEFDLLVLMAHNPYKIMDQWEIGRRATMSVVRNTELGTGSSVIDVGKTFGSEHRLRGVVSLVHPDRIFAESLLLHEILHLWYTDLEVIPRVMSSHWGFSSVGGQLGGFQRDQLRSLGDGKYSAGNFAPQRARTSVPYSPLEMYLAGWIPPEEVPDIWVAEDGSWLMHDKSGEERQHQTDENGNKIFTASRISTWSIDQIITKLGPRTPNFEQSQKEFRVAFVLVTDSRVSIQESELEATELFIEQFTKKGPVSAWFKDRTRETIHNFWEATRGIATLEVGELWSYRR
;
A
#
# COMPACT_ATOMS: atom_id res chain seq x y z
N MET A 1 35.53 -33.70 -22.11
CA MET A 1 35.06 -32.90 -23.27
C MET A 1 33.67 -32.42 -22.94
N ASN A 2 33.45 -31.11 -23.09
CA ASN A 2 32.42 -30.33 -22.42
C ASN A 2 30.98 -30.69 -22.81
N HIS A 3 30.13 -30.75 -21.78
CA HIS A 3 28.69 -30.52 -21.86
C HIS A 3 28.42 -29.02 -22.02
N ASN A 4 27.51 -28.65 -22.92
CA ASN A 4 26.85 -27.35 -22.93
C ASN A 4 25.34 -27.55 -23.08
N SER A 5 24.62 -27.45 -21.97
CA SER A 5 23.18 -27.19 -21.94
C SER A 5 22.98 -25.79 -21.39
N THR A 6 22.59 -24.87 -22.27
CA THR A 6 22.31 -23.48 -21.95
C THR A 6 20.97 -23.39 -21.21
N ALA A 7 21.03 -23.32 -19.88
CA ALA A 7 19.87 -22.96 -19.08
C ALA A 7 19.69 -21.43 -19.14
N ILE A 8 18.59 -20.99 -19.75
CA ILE A 8 18.15 -19.59 -19.71
C ILE A 8 17.55 -19.35 -18.31
N LEU A 9 18.32 -18.68 -17.45
CA LEU A 9 17.85 -18.22 -16.16
C LEU A 9 16.87 -17.06 -16.36
N ARG A 10 15.57 -17.30 -16.19
CA ARG A 10 14.56 -16.23 -16.07
C ARG A 10 14.67 -15.64 -14.66
N ILE A 11 15.36 -14.51 -14.54
CA ILE A 11 15.44 -13.72 -13.31
C ILE A 11 14.10 -12.99 -13.14
N SER A 12 13.37 -13.33 -12.09
CA SER A 12 12.12 -12.66 -11.68
C SER A 12 12.44 -11.40 -10.86
N ALA A 13 11.70 -10.31 -11.11
CA ALA A 13 11.97 -8.98 -10.57
C ALA A 13 11.82 -8.84 -9.05
N SER A 14 11.36 -9.87 -8.32
CA SER A 14 11.16 -9.83 -6.87
C SER A 14 12.40 -10.24 -6.06
N PHE A 15 13.47 -10.70 -6.70
CA PHE A 15 14.73 -11.00 -6.00
C PHE A 15 15.57 -9.74 -5.69
N CYS A 16 15.33 -8.61 -6.35
CA CYS A 16 16.13 -7.40 -6.14
C CYS A 16 15.91 -6.75 -4.78
N MET A 17 14.72 -6.85 -4.18
CA MET A 17 14.41 -6.17 -2.91
C MET A 17 15.02 -6.92 -1.71
N LEU A 18 14.92 -8.26 -1.69
CA LEU A 18 15.58 -9.09 -0.68
C LEU A 18 17.10 -9.09 -0.82
N ALA A 19 17.64 -9.07 -2.05
CA ALA A 19 19.09 -9.04 -2.27
C ALA A 19 19.75 -7.73 -1.80
N LEU A 20 19.04 -6.60 -1.84
CA LEU A 20 19.55 -5.33 -1.31
C LEU A 20 19.65 -5.37 0.22
N ILE A 21 18.66 -5.92 0.92
CA ILE A 21 18.68 -6.09 2.38
C ILE A 21 19.75 -7.11 2.79
N TYR A 22 19.84 -8.25 2.09
CA TYR A 22 20.78 -9.32 2.44
C TYR A 22 22.24 -9.00 2.08
N SER A 23 22.50 -8.29 0.97
CA SER A 23 23.87 -7.86 0.61
C SER A 23 24.37 -6.70 1.47
N ALA A 24 23.49 -5.81 1.95
CA ALA A 24 23.85 -4.77 2.90
C ALA A 24 24.21 -5.35 4.29
N LEU A 25 23.53 -6.42 4.71
CA LEU A 25 23.82 -7.13 5.96
C LEU A 25 25.13 -7.95 5.92
N LEU A 26 25.50 -8.51 4.76
CA LEU A 26 26.71 -9.33 4.61
C LEU A 26 27.98 -8.55 4.29
N SER A 27 27.89 -7.32 3.78
CA SER A 27 29.06 -6.56 3.32
C SER A 27 29.67 -5.61 4.36
N GLY A 28 29.09 -5.46 5.56
CA GLY A 28 29.61 -4.53 6.57
C GLY A 28 29.64 -3.06 6.12
N CYS A 29 29.06 -2.75 4.95
CA CYS A 29 28.99 -1.44 4.35
C CYS A 29 27.57 -0.91 4.49
N THR A 30 27.23 -0.45 5.70
CA THR A 30 26.16 0.53 5.87
C THR A 30 26.61 1.84 5.23
N ASN A 31 26.51 1.96 3.90
CA ASN A 31 26.41 3.26 3.28
C ASN A 31 25.03 3.81 3.64
N VAL A 32 24.91 4.31 4.86
CA VAL A 32 23.81 5.20 5.25
C VAL A 32 23.97 6.41 4.34
N TYR A 33 23.14 6.50 3.31
CA TYR A 33 22.98 7.76 2.60
C TYR A 33 22.36 8.74 3.60
N VAL A 34 23.23 9.52 4.24
CA VAL A 34 22.82 10.71 4.97
C VAL A 34 22.24 11.65 3.92
N LEU A 35 20.95 11.97 4.02
CA LEU A 35 20.41 13.20 3.42
C LEU A 35 20.85 14.32 4.35
N PRO A 36 21.94 15.07 4.05
CA PRO A 36 22.49 16.05 4.99
C PRO A 36 21.61 17.31 5.10
N ASP A 37 20.53 17.34 4.33
CA ASP A 37 19.67 18.47 4.05
C ASP A 37 18.21 18.27 4.46
N ALA A 38 17.84 17.07 4.95
CA ALA A 38 16.52 16.85 5.52
C ALA A 38 16.40 17.58 6.87
N ARG A 39 15.44 18.48 7.00
CA ARG A 39 15.18 19.20 8.26
C ARG A 39 13.71 19.55 8.40
N ILE A 40 13.21 19.59 9.63
CA ILE A 40 11.89 20.14 9.91
C ILE A 40 11.95 21.67 9.80
N ILE A 41 11.04 22.24 9.01
CA ILE A 41 10.96 23.69 8.79
C ILE A 41 9.67 24.32 9.33
N GLN A 42 8.62 23.52 9.55
CA GLN A 42 7.36 24.00 10.08
C GLN A 42 6.60 22.90 10.84
N HIS A 43 5.88 23.31 11.88
CA HIS A 43 5.04 22.44 12.69
C HIS A 43 3.58 22.89 12.57
N PHE A 44 2.70 21.94 12.32
CA PHE A 44 1.26 22.11 12.42
C PHE A 44 0.70 21.17 13.49
N LYS A 45 -0.58 21.34 13.79
CA LYS A 45 -1.26 20.47 14.76
C LYS A 45 -1.26 19.01 14.30
N THR A 46 -1.49 18.79 13.00
CA THR A 46 -1.80 17.48 12.42
C THR A 46 -0.67 16.91 11.55
N PHE A 47 0.31 17.72 11.17
CA PHE A 47 1.46 17.31 10.37
C PHE A 47 2.68 18.21 10.59
N VAL A 48 3.81 17.83 10.03
CA VAL A 48 5.04 18.64 10.01
C VAL A 48 5.50 18.83 8.57
N VAL A 49 6.23 19.91 8.31
CA VAL A 49 6.85 20.16 7.01
C VAL A 49 8.34 19.89 7.12
N MET A 50 8.84 19.00 6.26
CA MET A 50 10.25 18.73 6.10
C MET A 50 10.76 19.25 4.76
N ASP A 51 11.88 19.95 4.81
CA ASP A 51 12.63 20.40 3.64
C ASP A 51 13.64 19.32 3.23
N THR A 52 13.74 19.03 1.94
CA THR A 52 14.79 18.21 1.33
C THR A 52 15.01 18.64 -0.12
N SER A 53 16.26 18.56 -0.60
CA SER A 53 16.61 18.84 -1.99
C SER A 53 16.04 17.84 -3.00
N LYS A 54 15.45 16.72 -2.53
CA LYS A 54 14.90 15.65 -3.38
C LYS A 54 13.58 15.08 -2.87
N THR A 55 12.48 15.44 -3.52
CA THR A 55 11.11 15.02 -3.16
C THR A 55 10.66 13.70 -3.80
N ASP A 56 11.48 13.08 -4.66
CA ASP A 56 11.27 11.75 -5.28
C ASP A 56 11.66 10.59 -4.34
N PHE A 57 11.28 10.64 -3.06
CA PHE A 57 11.70 9.66 -2.05
C PHE A 57 10.98 8.30 -2.13
N GLY A 58 9.76 8.22 -2.68
CA GLY A 58 8.92 7.01 -2.58
C GLY A 58 9.41 5.78 -3.35
N ALA A 59 10.39 5.93 -4.25
CA ALA A 59 11.07 4.82 -4.91
C ALA A 59 12.47 4.53 -4.31
N ASN A 60 12.92 5.33 -3.34
CA ASN A 60 14.27 5.26 -2.78
C ASN A 60 14.21 5.05 -1.25
N GLU A 61 14.32 3.79 -0.84
CA GLU A 61 14.25 3.38 0.56
C GLU A 61 15.29 4.08 1.45
N SER A 62 16.50 4.34 0.96
CA SER A 62 17.50 5.07 1.74
C SER A 62 17.07 6.50 2.07
N ARG A 63 16.31 7.15 1.19
CA ARG A 63 15.75 8.49 1.48
C ARG A 63 14.59 8.43 2.45
N VAL A 64 13.71 7.44 2.32
CA VAL A 64 12.64 7.18 3.30
C VAL A 64 13.24 6.98 4.69
N ILE A 65 14.27 6.15 4.81
CA ILE A 65 15.01 5.92 6.07
C ILE A 65 15.57 7.25 6.62
N ALA A 66 16.22 8.05 5.78
CA ALA A 66 16.81 9.32 6.22
C ALA A 66 15.75 10.32 6.73
N LEU A 67 14.60 10.44 6.05
CA LEU A 67 13.48 11.27 6.51
C LEU A 67 12.89 10.77 7.84
N CYS A 68 12.75 9.46 8.02
CA CYS A 68 12.28 8.88 9.28
C CYS A 68 13.27 9.14 10.42
N ARG A 69 14.58 8.96 10.17
CA ARG A 69 15.61 9.25 11.17
C ARG A 69 15.59 10.71 11.57
N GLU A 70 15.43 11.63 10.61
CA GLU A 70 15.29 13.04 10.92
C GLU A 70 14.03 13.30 11.76
N PHE A 71 12.89 12.70 11.41
CA PHE A 71 11.66 12.77 12.23
C PHE A 71 11.92 12.36 13.69
N TYR A 72 12.46 11.17 13.91
CA TYR A 72 12.68 10.61 15.26
C TYR A 72 13.82 11.26 16.04
N ARG A 73 14.59 12.19 15.46
CA ARG A 73 15.48 13.07 16.24
C ARG A 73 14.68 14.07 17.08
N HIS A 74 13.49 14.43 16.63
CA HIS A 74 12.67 15.51 17.19
C HIS A 74 11.40 15.02 17.89
N TYR A 75 10.99 13.77 17.65
CA TYR A 75 9.77 13.18 18.19
C TYR A 75 10.04 11.89 18.97
N GLU A 76 9.14 11.60 19.91
CA GLU A 76 9.10 10.36 20.66
C GLU A 76 8.86 9.15 19.74
N ASP A 77 9.36 7.98 20.15
CA ASP A 77 9.10 6.72 19.46
C ASP A 77 7.72 6.16 19.83
N GLU A 78 6.67 6.82 19.36
CA GLU A 78 5.28 6.54 19.75
C GLU A 78 4.31 6.30 18.59
N PHE A 79 4.80 6.31 17.35
CA PHE A 79 3.98 6.18 16.15
C PHE A 79 4.09 4.77 15.55
N ASP A 80 2.94 4.16 15.25
CA ASP A 80 2.86 2.91 14.51
C ASP A 80 3.10 3.14 13.01
N LEU A 81 2.72 4.32 12.50
CA LEU A 81 2.82 4.69 11.09
C LEU A 81 3.41 6.08 10.89
N LEU A 82 4.27 6.22 9.89
CA LEU A 82 4.67 7.51 9.34
C LEU A 82 4.18 7.64 7.90
N VAL A 83 3.49 8.73 7.57
CA VAL A 83 3.01 9.02 6.21
C VAL A 83 3.79 10.20 5.65
N LEU A 84 4.69 9.90 4.71
CA LEU A 84 5.48 10.88 3.99
C LEU A 84 4.74 11.31 2.72
N MET A 85 4.41 12.60 2.60
CA MET A 85 3.67 13.16 1.48
C MET A 85 4.56 14.15 0.74
N ALA A 86 4.90 13.89 -0.52
CA ALA A 86 5.72 14.81 -1.30
C ALA A 86 4.89 16.04 -1.65
N HIS A 87 5.30 17.24 -1.27
CA HIS A 87 4.68 18.46 -1.75
C HIS A 87 4.91 18.59 -3.26
N ASN A 88 3.79 18.65 -3.99
CA ASN A 88 3.66 18.89 -5.43
C ASN A 88 4.96 18.81 -6.26
N PRO A 89 5.39 17.61 -6.71
CA PRO A 89 6.58 17.48 -7.54
C PRO A 89 6.38 17.98 -8.98
N TYR A 90 5.18 18.45 -9.38
CA TYR A 90 4.83 18.72 -10.77
C TYR A 90 5.42 19.98 -11.40
N LYS A 91 6.37 20.63 -10.73
CA LYS A 91 7.32 21.50 -11.42
C LYS A 91 8.57 20.78 -11.94
N ILE A 92 8.80 19.49 -11.64
CA ILE A 92 10.12 18.87 -11.82
C ILE A 92 10.15 17.58 -12.66
N MET A 93 9.08 16.79 -12.80
CA MET A 93 9.18 15.51 -13.53
C MET A 93 8.00 15.18 -14.45
N ASP A 94 8.32 14.67 -15.63
CA ASP A 94 7.37 14.10 -16.59
C ASP A 94 6.68 12.86 -15.98
N GLN A 95 5.38 12.74 -16.24
CA GLN A 95 4.48 11.70 -15.68
C GLN A 95 4.90 10.24 -15.97
N TRP A 96 5.91 10.05 -16.82
CA TRP A 96 6.40 8.74 -17.27
C TRP A 96 7.63 8.23 -16.51
N GLU A 97 8.33 9.08 -15.75
CA GLU A 97 9.60 8.71 -15.09
C GLU A 97 9.42 8.15 -13.67
N ILE A 98 8.26 8.33 -13.04
CA ILE A 98 8.02 7.89 -11.66
C ILE A 98 7.16 6.62 -11.65
N GLY A 99 7.81 5.46 -11.61
CA GLY A 99 7.16 4.14 -11.68
C GLY A 99 6.27 3.77 -10.49
N ARG A 100 6.21 4.55 -9.40
CA ARG A 100 5.38 4.25 -8.21
C ARG A 100 4.78 5.53 -7.62
N ARG A 101 3.45 5.62 -7.51
CA ARG A 101 2.70 6.79 -6.94
C ARG A 101 2.59 6.75 -5.42
N ALA A 102 2.56 5.55 -4.86
CA ALA A 102 2.57 5.29 -3.44
C ALA A 102 3.31 3.99 -3.15
N THR A 103 3.86 3.86 -1.94
CA THR A 103 4.53 2.63 -1.46
C THR A 103 4.41 2.49 0.05
N MET A 104 4.27 1.24 0.50
CA MET A 104 4.50 0.82 1.89
C MET A 104 5.91 0.27 2.07
N SER A 105 6.66 0.84 3.02
CA SER A 105 7.87 0.23 3.58
C SER A 105 7.51 -0.42 4.92
N VAL A 106 7.45 -1.75 4.97
CA VAL A 106 7.19 -2.48 6.22
C VAL A 106 8.46 -2.46 7.07
N VAL A 107 8.37 -1.83 8.23
CA VAL A 107 9.48 -1.65 9.18
C VAL A 107 9.47 -2.73 10.25
N ARG A 108 8.28 -3.07 10.74
CA ARG A 108 8.07 -4.10 11.75
C ARG A 108 6.77 -4.85 11.50
N ASN A 109 6.90 -6.17 11.37
CA ASN A 109 5.79 -7.10 11.35
C ASN A 109 6.17 -8.29 12.23
N THR A 110 5.35 -8.57 13.23
CA THR A 110 5.56 -9.69 14.17
C THR A 110 4.48 -10.75 14.03
N GLU A 111 3.55 -10.53 13.11
CA GLU A 111 2.35 -11.33 13.00
C GLU A 111 2.54 -12.54 12.10
N LEU A 112 1.91 -13.63 12.52
CA LEU A 112 1.95 -14.92 11.86
C LEU A 112 0.60 -15.21 11.20
N GLY A 113 0.58 -16.16 10.25
CA GLY A 113 -0.65 -16.52 9.55
C GLY A 113 -1.09 -15.51 8.48
N THR A 114 -0.23 -14.55 8.14
CA THR A 114 -0.50 -13.52 7.12
C THR A 114 0.15 -13.79 5.76
N GLY A 115 1.10 -14.74 5.72
CA GLY A 115 1.98 -14.96 4.57
C GLY A 115 3.07 -13.89 4.38
N SER A 116 3.16 -12.93 5.30
CA SER A 116 4.25 -11.96 5.34
C SER A 116 5.40 -12.46 6.22
N SER A 117 6.62 -12.06 5.87
CA SER A 117 7.79 -12.34 6.69
C SER A 117 7.72 -11.58 8.02
N VAL A 118 8.20 -12.22 9.09
CA VAL A 118 8.50 -11.54 10.34
C VAL A 118 9.73 -10.67 10.13
N ILE A 119 9.63 -9.39 10.43
CA ILE A 119 10.71 -8.41 10.24
C ILE A 119 10.70 -7.40 11.39
N ASP A 120 11.89 -6.98 11.80
CA ASP A 120 12.10 -5.81 12.65
C ASP A 120 13.37 -5.10 12.22
N VAL A 121 13.20 -3.97 11.54
CA VAL A 121 14.28 -3.06 11.14
C VAL A 121 14.09 -1.66 11.71
N GLY A 122 13.30 -1.52 12.78
CA GLY A 122 12.91 -0.22 13.34
C GLY A 122 14.09 0.69 13.67
N LYS A 123 15.16 0.14 14.24
CA LYS A 123 16.40 0.87 14.55
C LYS A 123 17.03 1.57 13.34
N THR A 124 16.88 0.99 12.15
CA THR A 124 17.35 1.60 10.89
C THR A 124 16.61 2.90 10.60
N PHE A 125 15.29 2.92 10.82
CA PHE A 125 14.39 4.05 10.60
C PHE A 125 14.39 5.08 11.74
N GLY A 126 15.09 4.82 12.85
CA GLY A 126 15.14 5.69 14.02
C GLY A 126 14.07 5.40 15.08
N SER A 127 13.27 4.34 14.90
CA SER A 127 12.23 3.91 15.83
C SER A 127 12.58 2.55 16.41
N GLU A 128 13.10 2.53 17.64
CA GLU A 128 13.59 1.29 18.23
C GLU A 128 12.47 0.28 18.54
N HIS A 129 11.24 0.74 18.76
CA HIS A 129 10.19 -0.08 19.34
C HIS A 129 8.81 0.01 18.67
N ARG A 130 8.43 1.15 18.07
CA ARG A 130 7.01 1.35 17.67
C ARG A 130 6.71 1.25 16.19
N LEU A 131 7.50 1.89 15.33
CA LEU A 131 7.17 2.06 13.92
C LEU A 131 6.97 0.70 13.24
N ARG A 132 5.78 0.52 12.67
CA ARG A 132 5.38 -0.66 11.93
C ARG A 132 5.58 -0.50 10.43
N GLY A 133 5.31 0.69 9.91
CA GLY A 133 5.51 0.96 8.49
C GLY A 133 5.55 2.44 8.14
N VAL A 134 6.08 2.70 6.96
CA VAL A 134 6.17 4.05 6.38
C VAL A 134 5.46 4.06 5.04
N VAL A 135 4.43 4.89 4.91
CA VAL A 135 3.76 5.12 3.63
C VAL A 135 4.40 6.31 2.95
N SER A 136 4.87 6.14 1.71
CA SER A 136 5.33 7.25 0.87
C SER A 136 4.28 7.56 -0.19
N LEU A 137 3.81 8.80 -0.23
CA LEU A 137 2.88 9.34 -1.23
C LEU A 137 3.61 10.41 -2.05
N VAL A 138 4.10 10.07 -3.24
CA VAL A 138 4.99 10.95 -4.01
C VAL A 138 4.29 11.88 -4.98
N HIS A 139 2.96 11.94 -4.96
CA HIS A 139 2.21 12.63 -6.00
C HIS A 139 0.80 13.09 -5.54
N PRO A 140 0.72 13.97 -4.52
CA PRO A 140 -0.52 14.31 -3.82
C PRO A 140 -1.56 15.02 -4.71
N ASP A 141 -1.13 15.65 -5.81
CA ASP A 141 -1.94 16.56 -6.63
C ASP A 141 -3.14 15.92 -7.32
N ARG A 142 -3.10 14.60 -7.55
CA ARG A 142 -4.29 13.80 -7.88
C ARG A 142 -4.84 13.04 -6.67
N ILE A 143 -3.98 12.77 -5.69
CA ILE A 143 -4.17 11.87 -4.55
C ILE A 143 -5.08 12.46 -3.44
N PHE A 144 -5.29 13.77 -3.31
CA PHE A 144 -6.41 14.22 -2.45
C PHE A 144 -7.78 13.74 -2.99
N ALA A 145 -7.92 13.51 -4.30
CA ALA A 145 -9.13 12.96 -4.92
C ALA A 145 -9.04 11.45 -5.25
N GLU A 146 -7.84 10.87 -5.35
CA GLU A 146 -7.58 9.47 -5.75
C GLU A 146 -6.86 8.64 -4.66
N SER A 147 -6.92 9.04 -3.38
CA SER A 147 -6.00 8.57 -2.33
C SER A 147 -5.80 7.05 -2.26
N LEU A 148 -4.53 6.64 -2.23
CA LEU A 148 -4.03 5.26 -2.15
C LEU A 148 -3.71 4.83 -0.71
N LEU A 149 -3.94 5.69 0.28
CA LEU A 149 -3.41 5.47 1.63
C LEU A 149 -3.98 4.20 2.29
N LEU A 150 -5.27 3.89 2.10
CA LEU A 150 -5.86 2.63 2.59
C LEU A 150 -5.20 1.39 1.97
N HIS A 151 -4.91 1.45 0.66
CA HIS A 151 -4.23 0.40 -0.08
C HIS A 151 -2.84 0.15 0.49
N GLU A 152 -2.05 1.22 0.67
CA GLU A 152 -0.70 1.08 1.21
C GLU A 152 -0.70 0.61 2.66
N ILE A 153 -1.61 1.09 3.52
CA ILE A 153 -1.69 0.64 4.92
C ILE A 153 -1.91 -0.87 5.01
N LEU A 154 -2.71 -1.45 4.12
CA LEU A 154 -2.98 -2.88 4.14
C LEU A 154 -1.74 -3.74 3.85
N HIS A 155 -0.75 -3.19 3.15
CA HIS A 155 0.52 -3.89 2.95
C HIS A 155 1.29 -4.17 4.26
N LEU A 156 0.90 -3.58 5.40
CA LEU A 156 1.41 -4.00 6.71
C LEU A 156 1.15 -5.47 7.01
N TRP A 157 -0.02 -5.98 6.61
CA TRP A 157 -0.46 -7.35 6.92
C TRP A 157 -0.46 -8.26 5.70
N TYR A 158 -0.17 -7.73 4.52
CA TYR A 158 -0.15 -8.52 3.31
C TYR A 158 0.97 -8.08 2.39
N THR A 159 1.90 -9.01 2.17
CA THR A 159 2.97 -8.79 1.20
C THR A 159 3.01 -9.87 0.14
N ASP A 160 2.69 -11.14 0.45
CA ASP A 160 2.84 -12.19 -0.55
C ASP A 160 2.15 -13.55 -0.23
N LEU A 161 0.83 -13.69 -0.39
CA LEU A 161 0.20 -15.03 -0.38
C LEU A 161 0.52 -15.87 -1.63
N GLU A 162 1.56 -16.72 -1.56
CA GLU A 162 1.84 -17.75 -2.61
C GLU A 162 0.72 -18.79 -2.67
N VAL A 163 -0.15 -18.78 -1.67
CA VAL A 163 -1.23 -19.73 -1.44
C VAL A 163 -2.32 -19.65 -2.50
N ILE A 164 -2.62 -18.44 -2.99
CA ILE A 164 -3.58 -18.22 -4.08
C ILE A 164 -2.78 -18.23 -5.38
N PRO A 165 -3.02 -19.19 -6.30
CA PRO A 165 -2.29 -19.28 -7.58
C PRO A 165 -2.21 -17.92 -8.28
N ARG A 166 -1.00 -17.37 -8.38
CA ARG A 166 -0.81 -15.96 -8.71
C ARG A 166 -0.62 -15.72 -10.19
N VAL A 167 -1.14 -14.58 -10.62
CA VAL A 167 -0.74 -13.88 -11.84
C VAL A 167 -0.13 -12.49 -11.51
N MET A 168 -0.29 -11.99 -10.27
CA MET A 168 0.26 -10.71 -9.81
C MET A 168 0.81 -10.81 -8.38
N SER A 169 2.04 -10.34 -8.16
CA SER A 169 2.67 -10.28 -6.82
C SER A 169 2.07 -9.14 -5.98
N SER A 170 1.98 -9.36 -4.67
CA SER A 170 1.44 -8.41 -3.67
C SER A 170 0.03 -7.86 -3.93
N HIS A 171 -0.78 -8.50 -4.76
CA HIS A 171 -2.19 -8.14 -4.99
C HIS A 171 -3.08 -9.38 -5.05
N TRP A 172 -4.40 -9.20 -4.99
CA TRP A 172 -5.35 -10.32 -5.02
C TRP A 172 -5.53 -10.94 -6.40
N GLY A 173 -5.07 -10.27 -7.46
CA GLY A 173 -5.05 -10.80 -8.83
C GLY A 173 -6.44 -11.24 -9.32
N PHE A 174 -6.51 -12.38 -10.01
CA PHE A 174 -7.78 -12.95 -10.49
C PHE A 174 -8.52 -13.70 -9.38
N SER A 175 -8.87 -12.99 -8.32
CA SER A 175 -9.69 -13.56 -7.24
C SER A 175 -10.83 -12.63 -6.82
N SER A 176 -11.85 -13.21 -6.19
CA SER A 176 -13.01 -12.48 -5.70
C SER A 176 -12.83 -11.82 -4.35
N VAL A 177 -11.58 -11.55 -3.93
CA VAL A 177 -11.31 -10.84 -2.67
C VAL A 177 -11.88 -9.42 -2.76
N GLY A 178 -11.73 -8.75 -3.91
CA GLY A 178 -12.45 -7.51 -4.23
C GLY A 178 -12.23 -6.38 -3.22
N GLY A 179 -11.02 -6.30 -2.66
CA GLY A 179 -10.68 -5.39 -1.57
C GLY A 179 -9.75 -4.25 -2.00
N GLN A 180 -9.07 -3.67 -1.02
CA GLN A 180 -8.11 -2.58 -1.26
C GLN A 180 -6.93 -3.01 -2.15
N LEU A 181 -6.43 -4.26 -2.05
CA LEU A 181 -5.38 -4.79 -2.94
C LEU A 181 -5.91 -5.47 -4.21
N GLY A 182 -7.17 -5.21 -4.54
CA GLY A 182 -7.80 -5.59 -5.79
C GLY A 182 -8.52 -6.92 -5.81
N GLY A 183 -8.50 -7.58 -6.97
CA GLY A 183 -9.46 -8.62 -7.29
C GLY A 183 -10.75 -8.05 -7.87
N PHE A 184 -11.76 -8.91 -8.01
CA PHE A 184 -13.08 -8.57 -8.53
C PHE A 184 -14.17 -8.80 -7.48
N GLN A 185 -15.32 -8.16 -7.65
CA GLN A 185 -16.50 -8.47 -6.85
C GLN A 185 -17.14 -9.76 -7.36
N ARG A 186 -17.42 -10.69 -6.44
CA ARG A 186 -17.89 -12.06 -6.79
C ARG A 186 -19.17 -12.05 -7.63
N ASP A 187 -20.10 -11.16 -7.31
CA ASP A 187 -21.38 -10.98 -8.00
C ASP A 187 -21.26 -10.32 -9.38
N GLN A 188 -20.08 -9.76 -9.70
CA GLN A 188 -19.78 -9.14 -10.99
C GLN A 188 -19.04 -10.07 -11.94
N LEU A 189 -18.66 -11.27 -11.51
CA LEU A 189 -18.01 -12.26 -12.39
C LEU A 189 -19.03 -12.86 -13.37
N ARG A 190 -18.75 -12.72 -14.66
CA ARG A 190 -19.54 -13.29 -15.75
C ARG A 190 -18.70 -14.24 -16.59
N SER A 191 -19.19 -15.44 -16.84
CA SER A 191 -18.62 -16.32 -17.86
C SER A 191 -19.09 -15.88 -19.25
N LEU A 192 -18.15 -15.83 -20.19
CA LEU A 192 -18.40 -15.52 -21.60
C LEU A 192 -18.33 -16.78 -22.50
N GLY A 193 -18.18 -17.96 -21.90
CA GLY A 193 -17.90 -19.21 -22.62
C GLY A 193 -16.41 -19.39 -22.95
N ASP A 194 -16.03 -20.60 -23.36
CA ASP A 194 -14.68 -20.95 -23.84
C ASP A 194 -13.53 -20.52 -22.92
N GLY A 195 -13.72 -20.64 -21.60
CA GLY A 195 -12.71 -20.26 -20.60
C GLY A 195 -12.48 -18.74 -20.48
N LYS A 196 -13.36 -17.91 -21.04
CA LYS A 196 -13.33 -16.45 -20.94
C LYS A 196 -14.30 -15.95 -19.88
N TYR A 197 -13.88 -14.89 -19.20
CA TYR A 197 -14.62 -14.25 -18.13
C TYR A 197 -14.48 -12.74 -18.22
N SER A 198 -15.48 -12.00 -17.77
CA SER A 198 -15.37 -10.58 -17.47
C SER A 198 -15.79 -10.32 -16.03
N ALA A 199 -15.23 -9.29 -15.42
CA ALA A 199 -15.69 -8.81 -14.13
C ALA A 199 -15.56 -7.29 -14.04
N GLY A 200 -16.57 -6.67 -13.42
CA GLY A 200 -16.50 -5.26 -13.04
C GLY A 200 -15.50 -5.03 -11.91
N ASN A 201 -15.04 -3.78 -11.79
CA ASN A 201 -14.20 -3.28 -10.70
C ASN A 201 -13.00 -4.19 -10.35
N PHE A 202 -12.30 -4.66 -11.39
CA PHE A 202 -11.13 -5.51 -11.23
C PHE A 202 -9.86 -4.68 -10.98
N ALA A 203 -9.30 -4.75 -9.77
CA ALA A 203 -8.03 -4.08 -9.42
C ALA A 203 -6.81 -5.03 -9.56
N PRO A 204 -5.59 -4.52 -9.80
CA PRO A 204 -5.04 -3.28 -9.21
C PRO A 204 -5.20 -2.00 -10.01
N GLN A 205 -5.81 -2.01 -11.20
CA GLN A 205 -5.80 -0.81 -12.05
C GLN A 205 -6.70 0.34 -11.54
N ARG A 206 -7.40 0.14 -10.42
CA ARG A 206 -8.12 1.18 -9.66
C ARG A 206 -8.06 0.84 -8.17
N ALA A 207 -6.85 0.79 -7.59
CA ALA A 207 -6.71 0.96 -6.14
C ALA A 207 -7.39 2.30 -5.79
N ARG A 208 -8.60 2.22 -5.24
CA ARG A 208 -9.42 3.37 -4.92
C ARG A 208 -9.84 3.20 -3.47
N THR A 209 -9.81 4.30 -2.73
CA THR A 209 -10.46 4.43 -1.42
C THR A 209 -11.99 4.25 -1.47
N SER A 210 -12.55 3.89 -2.63
CA SER A 210 -13.98 3.67 -2.86
C SER A 210 -14.51 2.28 -2.53
N VAL A 211 -13.64 1.37 -2.09
CA VAL A 211 -14.06 0.08 -1.52
C VAL A 211 -13.58 -0.03 -0.07
N PRO A 212 -14.34 -0.65 0.84
CA PRO A 212 -13.82 -0.98 2.16
C PRO A 212 -12.77 -2.10 2.06
N TYR A 213 -12.13 -2.42 3.18
CA TYR A 213 -11.37 -3.66 3.27
C TYR A 213 -12.32 -4.86 3.11
N SER A 214 -11.89 -5.85 2.33
CA SER A 214 -12.59 -7.12 2.17
C SER A 214 -12.49 -7.96 3.45
N PRO A 215 -13.39 -8.95 3.66
CA PRO A 215 -13.30 -9.82 4.83
C PRO A 215 -11.95 -10.54 4.96
N LEU A 216 -11.34 -11.01 3.86
CA LEU A 216 -10.03 -11.65 3.92
C LEU A 216 -8.95 -10.66 4.41
N GLU A 217 -8.95 -9.43 3.88
CA GLU A 217 -8.02 -8.38 4.30
C GLU A 217 -8.20 -8.05 5.80
N MET A 218 -9.45 -7.95 6.26
CA MET A 218 -9.77 -7.71 7.66
C MET A 218 -9.35 -8.89 8.57
N TYR A 219 -9.48 -10.14 8.11
CA TYR A 219 -8.97 -11.31 8.83
C TYR A 219 -7.45 -11.28 8.95
N LEU A 220 -6.74 -10.98 7.86
CA LEU A 220 -5.27 -10.89 7.85
C LEU A 220 -4.76 -9.73 8.74
N ALA A 221 -5.52 -8.63 8.82
CA ALA A 221 -5.26 -7.55 9.76
C ALA A 221 -5.58 -7.92 11.23
N GLY A 222 -6.25 -9.04 11.48
CA GLY A 222 -6.67 -9.47 12.81
C GLY A 222 -7.86 -8.67 13.34
N TRP A 223 -8.81 -8.30 12.48
CA TRP A 223 -9.96 -7.49 12.87
C TRP A 223 -11.27 -8.26 12.92
N ILE A 224 -11.37 -9.37 12.19
CA ILE A 224 -12.55 -10.25 12.19
C ILE A 224 -12.14 -11.70 12.39
N PRO A 225 -13.03 -12.55 12.94
CA PRO A 225 -12.78 -13.97 13.07
C PRO A 225 -12.88 -14.68 11.70
N PRO A 226 -12.29 -15.87 11.52
CA PRO A 226 -12.27 -16.56 10.24
C PRO A 226 -13.68 -16.90 9.70
N GLU A 227 -14.66 -17.11 10.57
CA GLU A 227 -16.04 -17.44 10.22
C GLU A 227 -16.76 -16.32 9.45
N GLU A 228 -16.26 -15.09 9.52
CA GLU A 228 -16.77 -13.94 8.77
C GLU A 228 -16.15 -13.81 7.36
N VAL A 229 -15.17 -14.66 7.02
CA VAL A 229 -14.52 -14.68 5.70
C VAL A 229 -15.30 -15.62 4.77
N PRO A 230 -15.99 -15.11 3.74
CA PRO A 230 -16.69 -15.96 2.79
C PRO A 230 -15.69 -16.68 1.88
N ASP A 231 -16.17 -17.75 1.25
CA ASP A 231 -15.44 -18.45 0.20
C ASP A 231 -15.00 -17.51 -0.93
N ILE A 232 -13.73 -17.64 -1.31
CA ILE A 232 -13.06 -16.85 -2.34
C ILE A 232 -13.05 -17.63 -3.64
N TRP A 233 -13.49 -17.01 -4.73
CA TRP A 233 -13.31 -17.54 -6.08
C TRP A 233 -11.97 -17.12 -6.63
N VAL A 234 -11.24 -18.08 -7.19
CA VAL A 234 -9.92 -17.86 -7.81
C VAL A 234 -9.97 -18.35 -9.24
N ALA A 235 -9.65 -17.48 -10.19
CA ALA A 235 -9.50 -17.85 -11.58
C ALA A 235 -8.08 -18.37 -11.81
N GLU A 236 -7.95 -19.69 -11.89
CA GLU A 236 -6.67 -20.37 -12.06
C GLU A 236 -6.09 -20.08 -13.44
N ASP A 237 -4.78 -19.86 -13.50
CA ASP A 237 -4.06 -19.48 -14.73
C ASP A 237 -4.67 -18.25 -15.43
N GLY A 238 -5.21 -17.32 -14.63
CA GLY A 238 -5.81 -16.09 -15.10
C GLY A 238 -4.88 -15.31 -16.05
N SER A 239 -5.42 -14.78 -17.14
CA SER A 239 -4.63 -13.91 -18.03
C SER A 239 -5.51 -12.90 -18.73
N TRP A 240 -5.07 -11.65 -18.77
CA TRP A 240 -5.79 -10.61 -19.48
C TRP A 240 -5.83 -10.89 -20.98
N LEU A 241 -7.02 -10.76 -21.57
CA LEU A 241 -7.17 -10.85 -23.01
C LEU A 241 -6.88 -9.49 -23.62
N MET A 242 -5.87 -9.42 -24.48
CA MET A 242 -5.40 -8.17 -25.10
C MET A 242 -5.82 -8.09 -26.57
N HIS A 243 -5.97 -6.89 -27.11
CA HIS A 243 -6.11 -6.70 -28.55
C HIS A 243 -4.78 -6.98 -29.26
N ASP A 244 -4.83 -7.77 -30.34
CA ASP A 244 -3.70 -7.99 -31.23
C ASP A 244 -3.58 -6.82 -32.21
N LYS A 245 -2.98 -5.71 -31.77
CA LYS A 245 -2.62 -4.59 -32.65
C LYS A 245 -1.12 -4.36 -32.55
N SER A 246 -0.42 -4.58 -33.67
CA SER A 246 0.98 -4.21 -33.81
C SER A 246 1.12 -2.68 -33.91
N GLY A 247 1.75 -2.03 -32.93
CA GLY A 247 2.19 -0.64 -33.04
C GLY A 247 1.46 0.41 -32.18
N GLU A 248 0.42 0.03 -31.43
CA GLU A 248 -0.24 0.90 -30.43
C GLU A 248 -0.11 0.30 -29.02
N GLU A 249 -0.37 1.09 -27.97
CA GLU A 249 -0.39 0.58 -26.58
C GLU A 249 -1.29 -0.66 -26.47
N ARG A 250 -0.82 -1.72 -25.82
CA ARG A 250 -1.59 -2.96 -25.61
C ARG A 250 -2.87 -2.65 -24.84
N GLN A 251 -4.02 -2.66 -25.52
CA GLN A 251 -5.33 -2.46 -24.90
C GLN A 251 -5.98 -3.79 -24.51
N HIS A 252 -6.66 -3.79 -23.35
CA HIS A 252 -7.45 -4.93 -22.90
C HIS A 252 -8.72 -5.05 -23.76
N GLN A 253 -9.10 -6.27 -24.13
CA GLN A 253 -10.43 -6.51 -24.68
C GLN A 253 -11.48 -6.30 -23.58
N THR A 254 -12.65 -5.81 -23.97
CA THR A 254 -13.77 -5.58 -23.07
C THR A 254 -15.04 -6.26 -23.55
N ASP A 255 -15.93 -6.60 -22.61
CA ASP A 255 -17.29 -7.04 -22.92
C ASP A 255 -18.18 -5.87 -23.36
N GLU A 256 -19.46 -6.16 -23.63
CA GLU A 256 -20.48 -5.18 -24.04
C GLU A 256 -20.71 -4.03 -23.04
N ASN A 257 -20.30 -4.23 -21.78
CA ASN A 257 -20.43 -3.24 -20.70
C ASN A 257 -19.11 -2.50 -20.43
N GLY A 258 -18.08 -2.74 -21.24
CA GLY A 258 -16.76 -2.15 -21.05
C GLY A 258 -15.91 -2.80 -19.94
N ASN A 259 -16.34 -3.95 -19.39
CA ASN A 259 -15.53 -4.68 -18.42
C ASN A 259 -14.42 -5.45 -19.12
N LYS A 260 -13.22 -5.43 -18.55
CA LYS A 260 -12.08 -6.16 -19.12
C LYS A 260 -12.33 -7.66 -19.12
N ILE A 261 -11.87 -8.31 -20.19
CA ILE A 261 -11.98 -9.75 -20.38
C ILE A 261 -10.66 -10.42 -19.99
N PHE A 262 -10.76 -11.55 -19.30
CA PHE A 262 -9.64 -12.42 -19.01
C PHE A 262 -9.98 -13.88 -19.30
N THR A 263 -8.95 -14.70 -19.51
CA THR A 263 -9.05 -16.15 -19.63
C THR A 263 -8.67 -16.80 -18.31
N ALA A 264 -9.24 -17.97 -18.00
CA ALA A 264 -8.80 -18.82 -16.89
C ALA A 264 -9.05 -20.30 -17.23
N SER A 265 -8.23 -21.20 -16.69
CA SER A 265 -8.40 -22.64 -16.88
C SER A 265 -9.66 -23.16 -16.17
N ARG A 266 -9.96 -22.61 -14.98
CA ARG A 266 -11.20 -22.81 -14.23
C ARG A 266 -11.34 -21.77 -13.12
N ILE A 267 -12.54 -21.70 -12.53
CA ILE A 267 -12.76 -20.99 -11.26
C ILE A 267 -12.76 -22.01 -10.13
N SER A 268 -11.82 -21.91 -9.20
CA SER A 268 -11.80 -22.70 -7.96
C SER A 268 -12.35 -21.90 -6.78
N THR A 269 -12.81 -22.62 -5.76
CA THR A 269 -13.32 -22.03 -4.52
C THR A 269 -12.35 -22.34 -3.38
N TRP A 270 -11.99 -21.31 -2.63
CA TRP A 270 -11.07 -21.36 -1.50
C TRP A 270 -11.77 -20.89 -0.24
N SER A 271 -11.84 -21.79 0.74
CA SER A 271 -12.32 -21.48 2.09
C SER A 271 -11.21 -20.87 2.94
N ILE A 272 -11.60 -20.18 4.01
CA ILE A 272 -10.66 -19.66 5.01
C ILE A 272 -9.85 -20.77 5.69
N ASP A 273 -10.44 -21.95 5.92
CA ASP A 273 -9.76 -23.10 6.52
C ASP A 273 -8.59 -23.60 5.66
N GLN A 274 -8.75 -23.57 4.33
CA GLN A 274 -7.65 -23.90 3.42
C GLN A 274 -6.52 -22.88 3.51
N ILE A 275 -6.84 -21.59 3.66
CA ILE A 275 -5.85 -20.52 3.85
C ILE A 275 -5.12 -20.72 5.18
N ILE A 276 -5.85 -20.95 6.28
CA ILE A 276 -5.32 -21.22 7.62
C ILE A 276 -4.43 -22.47 7.62
N THR A 277 -4.84 -23.54 6.95
CA THR A 277 -4.06 -24.77 6.83
C THR A 277 -2.69 -24.50 6.18
N LYS A 278 -2.62 -23.57 5.24
CA LYS A 278 -1.36 -23.24 4.54
C LYS A 278 -0.48 -22.24 5.30
N LEU A 279 -1.07 -21.23 5.93
CA LEU A 279 -0.34 -20.12 6.55
C LEU A 279 -0.15 -20.28 8.06
N GLY A 280 -0.91 -21.17 8.67
CA GLY A 280 -1.21 -21.13 10.10
C GLY A 280 -2.32 -20.15 10.44
N PRO A 281 -2.89 -20.24 11.66
CA PRO A 281 -3.88 -19.28 12.14
C PRO A 281 -3.26 -17.90 12.34
N ARG A 282 -4.05 -16.84 12.11
CA ARG A 282 -3.62 -15.46 12.33
C ARG A 282 -3.29 -15.23 13.81
N THR A 283 -2.06 -14.81 14.10
CA THR A 283 -1.55 -14.56 15.46
C THR A 283 -0.88 -13.20 15.59
N PRO A 284 -1.28 -12.33 16.55
CA PRO A 284 -2.44 -12.46 17.45
C PRO A 284 -3.77 -12.65 16.70
N ASN A 285 -4.75 -13.24 17.37
CA ASN A 285 -6.09 -13.44 16.78
C ASN A 285 -6.86 -12.11 16.74
N PHE A 286 -8.11 -12.15 16.27
CA PHE A 286 -8.94 -10.96 16.13
C PHE A 286 -9.28 -10.26 17.46
N GLU A 287 -9.24 -10.97 18.59
CA GLU A 287 -9.51 -10.40 19.91
C GLU A 287 -8.32 -9.58 20.42
N GLN A 288 -7.11 -10.08 20.18
CA GLN A 288 -5.87 -9.54 20.74
C GLN A 288 -5.13 -8.59 19.80
N SER A 289 -5.46 -8.58 18.51
CA SER A 289 -4.80 -7.72 17.53
C SER A 289 -5.10 -6.25 17.78
N GLN A 290 -4.07 -5.43 17.54
CA GLN A 290 -4.14 -3.98 17.58
C GLN A 290 -5.22 -3.43 16.62
N LYS A 291 -6.03 -2.50 17.14
CA LYS A 291 -7.09 -1.82 16.38
C LYS A 291 -6.95 -0.30 16.42
N GLU A 292 -6.12 0.22 17.32
CA GLU A 292 -5.86 1.64 17.47
C GLU A 292 -4.39 1.89 17.11
N PHE A 293 -4.17 2.72 16.10
CA PHE A 293 -2.85 3.01 15.54
C PHE A 293 -2.55 4.49 15.65
N ARG A 294 -1.35 4.84 16.10
CA ARG A 294 -0.86 6.22 16.10
C ARG A 294 -0.12 6.51 14.81
N VAL A 295 -0.46 7.63 14.17
CA VAL A 295 0.09 8.03 12.88
C VAL A 295 0.64 9.46 12.93
N ALA A 296 1.78 9.68 12.28
CA ALA A 296 2.32 11.00 12.00
C ALA A 296 2.31 11.27 10.50
N PHE A 297 1.95 12.49 10.12
CA PHE A 297 1.99 12.96 8.74
C PHE A 297 3.13 13.95 8.55
N VAL A 298 3.88 13.78 7.47
CA VAL A 298 5.03 14.60 7.11
C VAL A 298 4.85 15.09 5.68
N LEU A 299 4.69 16.39 5.49
CA LEU A 299 4.73 17.03 4.18
C LEU A 299 6.18 17.32 3.81
N VAL A 300 6.69 16.68 2.77
CA VAL A 300 8.08 16.74 2.33
C VAL A 300 8.18 17.65 1.12
N THR A 301 8.84 18.80 1.26
CA THR A 301 8.97 19.82 0.21
C THR A 301 10.43 20.12 -0.11
N ASP A 302 10.65 20.79 -1.22
CA ASP A 302 11.87 21.54 -1.48
C ASP A 302 11.62 23.00 -1.03
N SER A 303 12.44 23.54 -0.13
CA SER A 303 12.32 24.92 0.37
C SER A 303 12.42 26.01 -0.70
N ARG A 304 12.88 25.66 -1.91
CA ARG A 304 12.83 26.55 -3.08
C ARG A 304 11.41 26.73 -3.63
N VAL A 305 10.48 25.85 -3.24
CA VAL A 305 9.07 25.88 -3.64
C VAL A 305 8.24 26.41 -2.46
N SER A 306 7.56 27.53 -2.69
CA SER A 306 6.59 28.05 -1.73
C SER A 306 5.35 27.17 -1.68
N ILE A 307 4.95 26.77 -0.48
CA ILE A 307 3.65 26.12 -0.25
C ILE A 307 2.60 27.22 -0.07
N GLN A 308 1.50 27.16 -0.82
CA GLN A 308 0.38 28.09 -0.62
C GLN A 308 -0.39 27.72 0.66
N GLU A 309 -0.95 28.72 1.33
CA GLU A 309 -1.79 28.50 2.52
C GLU A 309 -2.95 27.53 2.23
N SER A 310 -3.58 27.65 1.05
CA SER A 310 -4.64 26.74 0.61
C SER A 310 -4.19 25.28 0.46
N GLU A 311 -2.92 25.02 0.18
CA GLU A 311 -2.36 23.66 0.08
C GLU A 311 -2.13 23.07 1.48
N LEU A 312 -1.71 23.91 2.44
CA LEU A 312 -1.59 23.53 3.85
C LEU A 312 -2.97 23.23 4.46
N GLU A 313 -3.95 24.09 4.22
CA GLU A 313 -5.35 23.89 4.65
C GLU A 313 -5.94 22.60 4.05
N ALA A 314 -5.71 22.34 2.76
CA ALA A 314 -6.18 21.11 2.11
C ALA A 314 -5.52 19.86 2.72
N THR A 315 -4.24 19.94 3.08
CA THR A 315 -3.49 18.87 3.74
C THR A 315 -4.08 18.57 5.13
N GLU A 316 -4.28 19.60 5.95
CA GLU A 316 -4.87 19.45 7.29
C GLU A 316 -6.27 18.82 7.20
N LEU A 317 -7.10 19.32 6.29
CA LEU A 317 -8.46 18.83 6.11
C LEU A 317 -8.50 17.37 5.65
N PHE A 318 -7.63 16.97 4.74
CA PHE A 318 -7.51 15.57 4.35
C PHE A 318 -7.13 14.68 5.54
N ILE A 319 -6.12 15.07 6.31
CA ILE A 319 -5.67 14.31 7.48
C ILE A 319 -6.82 14.16 8.48
N GLU A 320 -7.53 15.25 8.77
CA GLU A 320 -8.67 15.25 9.67
C GLU A 320 -9.75 14.28 9.18
N GLN A 321 -10.17 14.36 7.91
CA GLN A 321 -11.22 13.49 7.38
C GLN A 321 -10.77 12.02 7.30
N PHE A 322 -9.53 11.77 6.90
CA PHE A 322 -8.99 10.41 6.75
C PHE A 322 -8.80 9.67 8.08
N THR A 323 -8.51 10.39 9.15
CA THR A 323 -8.26 9.82 10.49
C THR A 323 -9.49 9.89 11.40
N LYS A 324 -10.55 10.56 10.96
CA LYS A 324 -11.80 10.71 11.71
C LYS A 324 -12.41 9.36 12.13
N LYS A 325 -12.70 9.23 13.43
CA LYS A 325 -13.50 8.13 13.99
C LYS A 325 -14.99 8.36 13.72
N GLY A 326 -15.43 8.01 12.52
CA GLY A 326 -16.80 8.19 12.05
C GLY A 326 -16.84 8.51 10.56
N PRO A 327 -18.02 8.69 9.97
CA PRO A 327 -18.13 8.98 8.55
C PRO A 327 -17.45 10.30 8.18
N VAL A 328 -16.77 10.33 7.04
CA VAL A 328 -16.29 11.59 6.45
C VAL A 328 -17.47 12.52 6.17
N SER A 329 -17.22 13.83 6.24
CA SER A 329 -18.28 14.84 6.04
C SER A 329 -18.88 14.77 4.63
N ALA A 330 -20.17 15.09 4.50
CA ALA A 330 -20.85 15.14 3.20
C ALA A 330 -20.14 16.10 2.23
N TRP A 331 -19.74 17.27 2.74
CA TRP A 331 -18.95 18.26 2.00
C TRP A 331 -17.66 17.68 1.43
N PHE A 332 -16.98 16.79 2.16
CA PHE A 332 -15.76 16.14 1.70
C PHE A 332 -16.07 15.12 0.59
N LYS A 333 -17.12 14.30 0.76
CA LYS A 333 -17.58 13.32 -0.26
C LYS A 333 -17.95 13.99 -1.59
N ASP A 334 -18.58 15.16 -1.54
CA ASP A 334 -19.03 15.87 -2.73
C ASP A 334 -17.86 16.41 -3.58
N ARG A 335 -16.71 16.67 -2.95
CA ARG A 335 -15.52 17.21 -3.62
C ARG A 335 -14.58 16.16 -4.16
N THR A 336 -14.68 14.92 -3.68
CA THR A 336 -13.77 13.84 -4.09
C THR A 336 -14.19 13.13 -5.37
N ARG A 337 -15.35 13.48 -5.97
CA ARG A 337 -15.95 12.89 -7.19
C ARG A 337 -16.17 11.36 -7.16
N GLU A 338 -15.72 10.68 -6.12
CA GLU A 338 -15.96 9.29 -5.80
C GLU A 338 -16.25 9.15 -4.30
N THR A 339 -16.96 8.07 -3.94
CA THR A 339 -17.14 7.67 -2.56
C THR A 339 -15.77 7.35 -1.99
N ILE A 340 -15.27 8.13 -1.03
CA ILE A 340 -14.02 7.85 -0.33
C ILE A 340 -14.37 7.35 1.06
N HIS A 341 -13.86 6.18 1.42
CA HIS A 341 -13.82 5.72 2.80
C HIS A 341 -12.60 6.33 3.50
N ASN A 342 -12.80 6.84 4.71
CA ASN A 342 -11.67 7.00 5.64
C ASN A 342 -11.29 5.65 6.26
N PHE A 343 -10.23 5.63 7.07
CA PHE A 343 -9.75 4.38 7.67
C PHE A 343 -10.80 3.70 8.56
N TRP A 344 -11.58 4.49 9.31
CA TRP A 344 -12.64 3.95 10.14
C TRP A 344 -13.77 3.33 9.29
N GLU A 345 -14.27 4.02 8.26
CA GLU A 345 -15.29 3.51 7.34
C GLU A 345 -14.80 2.25 6.60
N ALA A 346 -13.55 2.26 6.11
CA ALA A 346 -12.96 1.13 5.38
C ALA A 346 -12.81 -0.12 6.22
N THR A 347 -12.64 0.03 7.53
CA THR A 347 -12.51 -1.06 8.50
C THR A 347 -13.86 -1.43 9.14
N ARG A 348 -14.98 -0.90 8.62
CA ARG A 348 -16.34 -1.08 9.17
C ARG A 348 -16.45 -0.63 10.63
N GLY A 349 -15.62 0.33 11.00
CA GLY A 349 -15.54 0.92 12.32
C GLY A 349 -14.75 0.14 13.36
N ILE A 350 -14.04 -0.91 12.95
CA ILE A 350 -13.27 -1.78 13.87
C ILE A 350 -11.94 -1.14 14.28
N ALA A 351 -11.27 -0.43 13.37
CA ALA A 351 -9.95 0.13 13.62
C ALA A 351 -9.90 1.66 13.40
N THR A 352 -8.96 2.32 14.07
CA THR A 352 -8.80 3.78 14.07
C THR A 352 -7.35 4.19 13.88
N LEU A 353 -7.17 5.34 13.22
CA LEU A 353 -5.90 6.07 13.18
C LEU A 353 -6.04 7.32 14.05
N GLU A 354 -5.13 7.47 15.01
CA GLU A 354 -5.02 8.66 15.84
C GLU A 354 -3.79 9.47 15.39
N VAL A 355 -4.02 10.71 14.97
CA VAL A 355 -2.93 11.63 14.64
C VAL A 355 -2.24 12.02 15.93
N GLY A 356 -0.95 11.74 16.06
CA GLY A 356 -0.23 12.12 17.28
C GLY A 356 -0.04 13.63 17.41
N GLU A 357 0.20 14.07 18.65
CA GLU A 357 0.40 15.48 18.99
C GLU A 357 1.77 15.98 18.52
N LEU A 358 1.87 16.43 17.26
CA LEU A 358 3.14 16.85 16.66
C LEU A 358 3.66 18.23 17.14
N TRP A 359 2.99 18.85 18.11
CA TRP A 359 3.42 20.10 18.74
C TRP A 359 4.30 19.89 19.98
N SER A 360 4.37 18.68 20.55
CA SER A 360 5.28 18.36 21.67
C SER A 360 6.69 18.02 21.19
N TYR A 361 7.30 18.97 20.48
CA TYR A 361 8.67 18.91 19.97
C TYR A 361 9.68 18.67 21.10
N ARG A 362 10.53 17.64 20.98
CA ARG A 362 11.73 17.51 21.81
C ARG A 362 12.69 18.62 21.37
N ARG A 363 12.97 19.57 22.28
CA ARG A 363 13.96 20.63 22.03
C ARG A 363 15.36 20.09 21.80
#